data_AF-A0A379WW04-F1
#
_entry.id   AF-A0A379WW04-F1
#
_cell.length_a   1.000
_cell.length_b   1.000
_cell.length_c   1.000
_cell.angle_alpha   90.00
_cell.angle_beta   90.00
_cell.angle_gamma   90.00
#
_symmetry.space_group_name_H-M   'P 1'
#
loop_
_entity.id
_entity.type
_entity.pdbx_description
1 polymer ?
#
loop_
_entity_poly.entity_id
_entity_poly.type
_entity_poly.pdbx_seq_one_letter_code
_entity_poly.pdbx_strand_id
1 'polypeptide(L)' 'MIRALRTGNYSVVIGWMIEELTEEEHASLVEAAKVGNAVGFIIAPCTCARFTQETAFRAKNSL' A
#
# COMPACT_ATOMS: atom_id res chain seq x y z
N MET A 1 2.18 -10.54 7.01
CA MET A 1 2.70 -10.47 5.63
C MET A 1 4.16 -10.89 5.50
N ILE A 2 5.07 -10.40 6.36
CA ILE A 2 6.51 -10.73 6.36
C ILE A 2 6.81 -12.23 6.19
N ARG A 3 6.18 -13.10 6.98
CA ARG A 3 6.42 -14.55 6.88
C ARG A 3 6.04 -15.14 5.53
N ALA A 4 4.93 -14.68 4.94
CA ALA A 4 4.48 -15.15 3.63
C ALA A 4 5.40 -14.66 2.50
N LEU A 5 5.89 -13.42 2.59
CA LEU A 5 6.87 -12.89 1.65
C LEU A 5 8.22 -13.62 1.77
N ARG A 6 8.64 -13.96 2.99
CA ARG A 6 9.97 -14.54 3.26
C ARG A 6 10.06 -16.04 2.95
N THR A 7 8.96 -16.78 2.98
CA THR A 7 8.99 -18.24 2.73
C THR A 7 9.32 -18.59 1.29
N GLY A 8 9.10 -17.67 0.35
CA GLY A 8 9.29 -17.90 -1.09
C GLY A 8 8.32 -18.89 -1.73
N ASN A 9 7.28 -19.29 -1.00
CA ASN A 9 6.21 -20.16 -1.50
C ASN A 9 5.13 -19.38 -2.27
N TYR A 10 5.23 -18.05 -2.27
CA TYR A 10 4.28 -17.15 -2.91
C TYR A 10 5.03 -16.18 -3.79
N SER A 11 4.61 -16.04 -5.04
CA SER A 11 5.14 -15.02 -5.95
C SER A 11 4.56 -13.63 -5.65
N VAL A 12 3.33 -13.57 -5.15
CA VAL A 12 2.64 -12.32 -4.82
C VAL A 12 1.93 -12.45 -3.47
N VAL A 13 2.05 -11.43 -2.63
CA VAL A 13 1.33 -11.32 -1.36
C VAL A 13 0.64 -9.96 -1.32
N ILE A 14 -0.67 -9.98 -1.06
CA ILE A 14 -1.49 -8.77 -0.99
C ILE A 14 -1.96 -8.58 0.45
N GLY A 15 -1.71 -7.40 1.00
CA GLY A 15 -2.16 -6.98 2.33
C GLY A 15 -3.20 -5.87 2.22
N TRP A 16 -4.24 -5.98 3.04
CA TRP A 16 -5.18 -4.90 3.27
C TRP A 16 -4.86 -4.22 4.60
N MET A 17 -4.38 -2.98 4.56
CA MET A 17 -3.95 -2.24 5.76
C MET A 17 -4.71 -0.91 5.82
N ILE A 18 -5.37 -0.66 6.94
CA ILE A 18 -6.13 0.59 7.17
C ILE A 18 -5.18 1.69 7.71
N GLU A 19 -4.13 1.27 8.41
CA GLU A 19 -3.15 2.15 9.03
C GLU A 19 -1.95 2.36 8.09
N GLU A 20 -1.36 3.56 8.16
CA GLU A 20 -0.13 3.87 7.45
C GLU A 20 1.04 3.09 8.08
N LEU A 21 1.79 2.38 7.24
CA LEU A 21 2.99 1.66 7.65
C LEU A 21 4.11 2.65 7.95
N THR A 22 4.84 2.44 9.04
CA THR A 22 6.06 3.21 9.28
C THR A 22 7.14 2.81 8.28
N GLU A 23 8.16 3.66 8.15
CA GLU A 23 9.27 3.40 7.23
C GLU A 23 10.03 2.11 7.59
N GLU A 24 10.15 1.80 8.88
CA GLU A 24 10.77 0.58 9.38
C GLU A 24 9.95 -0.66 9.02
N GLU A 25 8.63 -0.59 9.15
CA GLU A 25 7.73 -1.68 8.77
C GLU A 25 7.77 -1.92 7.27
N HIS A 26 7.77 -0.84 6.48
CA HIS A 26 7.92 -0.92 5.04
C HIS A 26 9.27 -1.55 4.64
N ALA A 27 10.37 -1.13 5.26
CA ALA A 27 11.69 -1.72 5.04
C ALA A 27 11.72 -3.21 5.37
N SER A 28 11.11 -3.62 6.49
CA SER A 28 11.01 -5.04 6.85
C SER A 28 10.21 -5.87 5.84
N LEU A 29 9.15 -5.29 5.25
CA LEU A 29 8.37 -5.95 4.20
C LEU A 29 9.16 -6.09 2.90
N VAL A 30 9.90 -5.06 2.52
CA VAL A 30 10.79 -5.08 1.35
C VAL A 30 11.87 -6.14 1.49
N GLU A 31 12.53 -6.22 2.65
CA GLU A 31 13.56 -7.24 2.89
C GLU A 31 12.97 -8.65 2.86
N ALA A 32 11.79 -8.85 3.45
CA ALA A 32 11.09 -10.13 3.38
C ALA A 32 10.75 -10.54 1.94
N ALA A 33 10.29 -9.59 1.12
CA ALA A 33 9.95 -9.77 -0.29
C ALA A 33 11.19 -10.15 -1.12
N LYS A 34 12.33 -9.48 -0.88
CA LYS A 34 13.60 -9.82 -1.53
C LYS A 34 14.05 -11.25 -1.18
N VAL A 35 13.97 -11.64 0.10
CA VAL A 35 14.42 -12.97 0.54
C VAL A 35 13.61 -14.10 -0.08
N GLY A 36 12.28 -13.96 -0.17
CA GLY A 36 11.44 -14.98 -0.78
C GLY A 36 11.18 -14.78 -2.27
N ASN A 37 11.86 -13.84 -2.93
CA ASN A 37 11.65 -13.53 -4.35
C ASN A 37 10.17 -13.31 -4.70
N ALA A 38 9.48 -12.53 -3.85
CA ALA A 38 8.06 -12.27 -3.91
C ALA A 38 7.78 -10.78 -4.09
N VAL A 39 6.61 -10.43 -4.62
CA VAL A 39 6.12 -9.04 -4.71
C VAL A 39 5.03 -8.81 -3.67
N GLY A 40 5.17 -7.74 -2.89
CA GLY A 40 4.17 -7.31 -1.93
C GLY A 40 3.33 -6.15 -2.45
N PHE A 41 2.00 -6.26 -2.39
CA PHE A 41 1.08 -5.14 -2.61
C PHE A 41 0.35 -4.80 -1.32
N ILE A 42 0.28 -3.51 -1.00
CA ILE A 42 -0.50 -3.01 0.12
C ILE A 42 -1.63 -2.17 -0.46
N ILE A 43 -2.87 -2.55 -0.12
CA ILE A 43 -4.07 -1.81 -0.50
C ILE A 43 -4.61 -1.20 0.78
N ALA A 44 -4.68 0.13 0.80
CA ALA A 44 -5.34 0.86 1.87
C ALA A 44 -6.73 1.30 1.39
N PRO A 45 -7.81 1.04 2.16
CA PRO A 45 -9.10 1.60 1.85
C PRO A 45 -9.03 3.13 1.93
N CYS A 46 -9.37 3.78 0.84
CA CYS A 46 -9.70 5.20 0.85
C CYS A 46 -11.00 5.36 1.63
N THR A 47 -10.93 5.50 2.96
CA THR A 47 -12.07 6.03 3.72
C THR A 47 -12.33 7.44 3.15
N CYS A 48 -13.57 7.69 2.77
CA CYS A 48 -14.04 8.93 2.15
C CYS A 48 -14.02 10.11 3.14
N ALA A 49 -12.85 10.43 3.71
CA ALA A 49 -12.61 11.65 4.47
C ALA A 49 -11.48 12.50 3.85
N ARG A 50 -10.75 11.98 2.86
CA ARG A 50 -9.66 12.69 2.15
C ARG A 50 -9.97 13.08 0.70
N PHE A 51 -11.23 13.06 0.29
CA PHE A 51 -11.69 13.91 -0.81
C PHE A 51 -11.94 15.33 -0.27
N THR A 52 -10.90 16.01 0.21
CA THR A 52 -10.93 17.47 0.29
C THR A 52 -11.02 18.01 -1.13
N GLN A 53 -12.00 18.89 -1.34
CA GLN A 53 -12.60 19.32 -2.61
C GLN A 53 -11.68 20.15 -3.54
N GLU A 54 -10.37 19.96 -3.54
CA GLU A 54 -9.47 20.87 -4.27
C GLU A 54 -9.51 20.66 -5.80
N THR A 55 -9.84 19.46 -6.27
CA THR A 55 -10.09 19.19 -7.70
C THR A 55 -11.50 19.55 -8.16
N ALA A 56 -12.47 19.72 -7.24
CA ALA A 56 -13.84 20.10 -7.60
C ALA A 56 -14.00 21.59 -7.90
N PHE A 57 -13.08 22.46 -7.41
CA PHE A 57 -13.14 23.89 -7.65
C PHE A 57 -12.68 24.28 -9.06
N ARG A 58 -11.66 23.60 -9.60
CA ARG A 58 -11.09 23.93 -10.92
C ARG A 58 -11.98 23.53 -12.10
N ALA A 59 -12.91 22.59 -11.90
CA ALA A 59 -13.87 22.18 -12.93
C ALA A 59 -15.09 23.11 -13.06
N LYS A 60 -15.38 23.95 -12.06
CA LYS A 60 -16.55 24.87 -12.09
C LYS A 60 -16.24 26.30 -12.53
N ASN A 61 -14.97 26.67 -12.69
CA ASN A 61 -14.53 28.03 -13.00
C ASN A 61 -13.76 28.15 -14.32
N SER A 62 -13.93 27.21 -15.26
CA SER A 62 -13.21 27.25 -16.55
C SER A 62 -14.08 27.18 -17.81
N LEU A 63 -15.41 27.12 -17.73
CA LEU A 63 -16.31 27.28 -18.88
C LEU A 63 -17.67 27.83 -18.43
#